data_AF-A0A530HD06-F1
#
_entry.id   AF-A0A530HD06-F1
#
_cell.length_a   1.000
_cell.length_b   1.000
_cell.length_c   1.000
_cell.angle_alpha   90.00
_cell.angle_beta   90.00
_cell.angle_gamma   90.00
#
_symmetry.space_group_name_H-M   'P 1'
#
loop_
_entity.id
_entity.type
_entity.pdbx_description
1 polymer ?
#
loop_
_entity_poly.entity_id
_entity_poly.type
_entity_poly.pdbx_seq_one_letter_code
_entity_poly.pdbx_strand_id
1 'polypeptide(L)' 'MATVLQKDEIKGIIPPLVSTFRPDGDLDLELFKGELRFMEGAGIHIAVVGGSTGSGDELSAEEL' A
#
# COMPACT_ATOMS: atom_id res chain seq x y z
N MET A 1 13.03 -5.90 13.72
CA MET A 1 12.66 -4.63 14.40
C MET A 1 12.22 -3.67 13.31
N ALA A 2 11.02 -3.13 13.39
CA ALA A 2 10.59 -2.10 12.44
C ALA A 2 11.36 -0.81 12.72
N THR A 3 11.94 -0.21 11.69
CA THR A 3 12.57 1.11 11.79
C THR A 3 11.47 2.15 11.97
N VAL A 4 11.60 2.99 13.00
CA VAL A 4 10.65 4.08 13.24
C VAL A 4 11.04 5.27 12.38
N LEU A 5 10.15 5.66 11.46
CA LEU A 5 10.32 6.86 10.64
C LEU A 5 10.35 8.11 11.54
N GLN A 6 11.29 9.00 11.25
CA GLN A 6 11.38 10.32 11.85
C GLN A 6 10.52 11.32 11.09
N LYS A 7 10.11 12.39 11.76
CA LYS A 7 9.21 13.41 11.20
C LYS A 7 9.72 14.01 9.87
N ASP A 8 11.02 14.22 9.77
CA ASP A 8 11.71 14.81 8.61
C ASP A 8 11.90 13.84 7.44
N GLU A 9 11.65 12.55 7.65
CA GLU A 9 11.60 11.52 6.61
C GLU A 9 10.21 11.43 5.96
N ILE A 10 9.14 11.82 6.67
CA ILE A 10 7.76 11.81 6.17
C ILE A 10 7.49 13.08 5.36
N LYS A 11 7.83 13.07 4.07
CA LYS A 11 7.67 14.22 3.16
C LYS A 11 7.48 13.80 1.71
N GLY A 12 7.01 14.74 0.89
CA GLY A 12 6.77 14.52 -0.55
C GLY A 12 5.35 14.03 -0.82
N ILE A 13 5.17 13.34 -1.94
CA ILE A 13 3.89 12.72 -2.31
C ILE A 13 3.77 11.39 -1.58
N ILE A 14 2.68 11.22 -0.83
CA ILE A 14 2.38 10.01 -0.06
C ILE A 14 1.01 9.51 -0.53
N PRO A 15 0.95 8.67 -1.58
CA PRO A 15 -0.32 8.23 -2.13
C PRO A 15 -0.96 7.17 -1.23
N PRO A 16 -2.30 7.16 -1.13
CA PRO A 16 -3.01 5.97 -0.71
C PRO A 16 -2.96 4.93 -1.83
N LEU A 17 -2.71 3.66 -1.49
CA LEU A 17 -2.71 2.55 -2.46
C LEU A 17 -3.98 1.74 -2.35
N VAL A 18 -4.46 1.26 -3.50
CA VAL A 18 -5.58 0.34 -3.59
C VAL A 18 -5.13 -1.08 -3.27
N SER A 19 -5.95 -1.83 -2.53
CA SER A 19 -5.75 -3.28 -2.43
C SER A 19 -6.16 -3.92 -3.74
N THR A 20 -5.37 -4.88 -4.22
CA THR A 20 -5.62 -5.55 -5.49
C THR A 20 -6.24 -6.90 -5.23
N PHE A 21 -7.26 -7.24 -6.00
CA PHE A 21 -8.04 -8.45 -5.84
C PHE A 21 -8.08 -9.24 -7.15
N ARG A 22 -8.12 -10.56 -7.01
CA ARG A 22 -8.44 -11.48 -8.09
C ARG A 22 -9.95 -11.47 -8.37
N PRO A 23 -10.41 -12.00 -9.51
CA PRO A 23 -11.83 -12.05 -9.82
C PRO A 23 -12.71 -12.83 -8.81
N ASP A 24 -12.11 -13.70 -8.00
CA ASP A 24 -12.78 -14.46 -6.93
C ASP A 24 -12.87 -13.69 -5.60
N GLY A 25 -12.27 -12.50 -5.51
CA GLY A 25 -12.29 -11.64 -4.34
C GLY A 25 -11.10 -11.83 -3.40
N ASP A 26 -10.21 -12.81 -3.65
CA ASP A 26 -8.99 -12.97 -2.85
C ASP A 26 -7.96 -11.89 -3.21
N LEU A 27 -7.09 -11.53 -2.25
CA LEU A 27 -5.99 -10.60 -2.51
C LEU A 27 -5.03 -11.11 -3.59
N ASP A 28 -4.72 -10.23 -4.55
CA ASP A 28 -3.68 -10.44 -5.56
C ASP A 28 -2.39 -9.71 -5.18
N LEU A 29 -1.56 -10.38 -4.36
CA LEU A 29 -0.30 -9.80 -3.89
C LEU A 29 0.75 -9.60 -5.01
N GLU A 30 0.68 -10.37 -6.10
CA GLU A 30 1.63 -10.19 -7.21
C GLU A 30 1.31 -8.94 -8.03
N LEU A 31 0.02 -8.66 -8.22
CA LEU A 31 -0.43 -7.39 -8.79
C LEU A 31 -0.08 -6.21 -7.87
N PHE A 32 -0.29 -6.34 -6.55
CA PHE A 32 0.09 -5.31 -5.59
C PHE A 32 1.59 -5.00 -5.63
N LYS A 33 2.45 -6.03 -5.74
CA LYS A 33 3.89 -5.82 -5.93
C LYS A 33 4.20 -5.06 -7.22
N GLY A 34 3.40 -5.23 -8.26
CA GLY A 34 3.48 -4.44 -9.50
C GLY A 34 3.21 -2.96 -9.25
N GLU A 35 2.16 -2.66 -8.49
CA GLU A 35 1.83 -1.30 -8.05
C GLU A 35 2.99 -0.68 -7.26
N LEU A 36 3.57 -1.42 -6.31
CA LEU A 36 4.72 -0.94 -5.52
C LEU A 36 5.93 -0.60 -6.40
N ARG A 37 6.26 -1.46 -7.37
CA ARG A 37 7.35 -1.20 -8.32
C ARG A 37 7.08 0.02 -9.21
N PHE A 38 5.83 0.21 -9.62
CA PHE A 38 5.44 1.39 -10.39
C PHE A 38 5.61 2.67 -9.56
N MET A 39 5.12 2.66 -8.32
CA MET A 39 5.24 3.78 -7.39
C MET A 39 6.71 4.13 -7.10
N GLU A 40 7.53 3.12 -6.83
CA GLU A 40 8.98 3.29 -6.67
C GLU A 40 9.62 3.92 -7.92
N GLY A 41 9.28 3.41 -9.11
CA GLY A 41 9.76 3.97 -10.39
C GLY A 41 9.28 5.39 -10.66
N ALA A 42 8.14 5.80 -10.09
CA ALA A 42 7.62 7.17 -10.13
C ALA A 42 8.24 8.11 -9.08
N GLY A 43 9.17 7.62 -8.25
CA GLY A 43 9.84 8.40 -7.21
C GLY A 43 9.04 8.52 -5.91
N ILE A 44 8.06 7.64 -5.68
CA ILE A 44 7.34 7.57 -4.41
C ILE A 44 8.19 6.79 -3.40
N HIS A 45 8.33 7.35 -2.21
CA HIS A 45 9.13 6.77 -1.12
C HIS A 45 8.30 6.28 0.07
N ILE A 46 7.08 6.79 0.22
CA ILE A 46 6.17 6.43 1.31
C ILE A 46 4.78 6.29 0.70
N ALA A 47 4.05 5.26 1.12
CA ALA A 47 2.68 5.01 0.70
C ALA A 47 1.81 4.63 1.90
N VAL A 48 0.51 4.90 1.82
CA VAL A 48 -0.47 4.50 2.84
C VAL A 48 -1.28 3.32 2.31
N VAL A 49 -1.30 2.22 3.07
CA VAL A 49 -2.02 0.98 2.74
C VAL A 49 -3.10 0.73 3.81
N GLY A 50 -4.22 0.10 3.42
CA GLY A 50 -5.30 -0.22 4.36
C GLY A 50 -6.14 0.97 4.80
N GLY A 51 -6.06 2.11 4.10
CA GLY A 51 -7.05 3.19 4.23
C GLY A 51 -8.34 2.87 3.48
N SER A 52 -9.33 3.77 3.49
CA SER A 52 -10.58 3.57 2.72
C SER A 52 -10.36 3.43 1.21
N THR A 53 -9.40 4.17 0.64
CA THR A 53 -8.97 3.97 -0.75
C THR A 53 -8.38 2.58 -0.99
N GLY A 54 -7.77 1.99 0.04
CA GLY A 54 -7.22 0.64 0.03
C GLY A 54 -8.21 -0.45 0.40
N SER A 55 -9.51 -0.17 0.46
CA SER A 55 -10.54 -1.11 0.94
C SER A 55 -10.29 -1.62 2.37
N GLY A 56 -9.65 -0.82 3.22
CA GLY A 56 -9.30 -1.24 4.58
C GLY A 56 -10.49 -1.59 5.48
N ASP A 57 -11.70 -1.14 5.14
CA ASP A 57 -12.94 -1.53 5.81
C ASP A 57 -13.52 -2.87 5.34
N GLU A 58 -13.03 -3.40 4.21
CA GLU A 58 -13.44 -4.69 3.63
C GLU A 58 -12.45 -5.81 3.96
N LEU A 59 -11.18 -5.47 4.26
CA LEU A 59 -10.13 -6.43 4.59
C LEU A 59 -10.28 -6.98 6.01
N SER A 60 -9.91 -8.25 6.19
CA SER A 60 -9.73 -8.84 7.51
C SER A 60 -8.45 -8.33 8.19
N ALA A 61 -8.34 -8.55 9.50
CA ALA A 61 -7.13 -8.19 10.24
C ALA A 61 -5.90 -9.01 9.83
N GLU A 62 -6.11 -10.19 9.25
CA GLU A 62 -5.05 -11.07 8.75
C GLU A 62 -4.59 -10.69 7.33
N GLU A 63 -5.45 -10.01 6.57
CA GLU A 63 -5.16 -9.52 5.23
C GLU A 63 -4.34 -8.22 5.22
N LEU A 64 -4.37 -7.47 6.34
CA LEU A 64 -3.58 -6.25 6.60
C LEU A 64 -2.24 -6.56 7.27
#